data_AF-A0A2S4V8I1-F1
#
_entry.id   AF-A0A2S4V8I1-F1
#
_cell.length_a   1.000
_cell.length_b   1.000
_cell.length_c   1.000
_cell.angle_alpha   90.00
_cell.angle_beta   90.00
_cell.angle_gamma   90.00
#
_symmetry.space_group_name_H-M   'P 1'
#
loop_
_entity.id
_entity.type
_entity.pdbx_description
1 polymer ?
#
loop_
_entity_poly.entity_id
_entity_poly.type
_entity_poly.pdbx_seq_one_letter_code
_entity_poly.pdbx_strand_id
1 'polypeptide(L)' 'MGKSDTSAPKHSQQSIVLMPPGTPGVRLMQPMQFFGYDGAPEGHFEVLYGDVRVPVKNLVYNWGRGFKIV' A
#
# COMPACT_ATOMS: atom_id res chain seq x y z
N MET A 1 -5.17 2.77 -3.44
CA MET A 1 -3.84 3.38 -3.23
C MET A 1 -4.00 4.68 -2.43
N GLY A 2 -3.09 4.96 -1.50
CA GLY A 2 -3.11 6.20 -0.73
C GLY A 2 -2.79 7.42 -1.60
N LYS A 3 -3.57 8.50 -1.47
CA LYS A 3 -3.26 9.79 -2.08
C LYS A 3 -2.49 10.62 -1.07
N SER A 4 -1.31 11.11 -1.45
CA SER A 4 -0.50 12.02 -0.63
C SER A 4 -0.87 13.48 -0.82
N ASP A 5 -1.36 13.86 -2.01
CA ASP A 5 -1.84 15.21 -2.31
C ASP A 5 -3.03 15.11 -3.27
N THR A 6 -4.21 15.51 -2.83
CA THR A 6 -5.45 15.43 -3.61
C THR A 6 -5.64 16.61 -4.57
N SER A 7 -4.82 17.67 -4.44
CA SER A 7 -4.86 18.87 -5.27
C SER A 7 -3.95 18.81 -6.49
N ALA A 8 -2.92 17.94 -6.46
CA ALA A 8 -1.98 17.74 -7.55
C ALA A 8 -2.64 17.15 -8.82
N PRO A 9 -2.00 17.26 -10.01
CA PRO A 9 -2.45 16.58 -11.23
C PRO A 9 -2.65 15.07 -11.02
N LYS A 10 -3.60 14.46 -11.73
CA LYS A 10 -4.09 13.08 -11.51
C LYS A 10 -3.00 12.02 -11.27
N HIS A 11 -1.89 12.07 -12.01
CA HIS A 11 -0.78 11.10 -11.93
C HIS A 11 0.39 11.58 -11.05
N SER A 12 0.17 12.61 -10.24
CA SER A 12 1.10 13.12 -9.24
C SER A 12 0.49 13.19 -7.84
N GLN A 13 -0.65 12.53 -7.63
CA GLN A 13 -1.34 12.48 -6.33
C GLN A 13 -0.86 11.34 -5.42
N GLN A 14 -0.08 10.41 -5.95
CA GLN A 14 0.31 9.16 -5.30
C GLN A 14 1.80 9.15 -4.99
N SER A 15 2.15 8.56 -3.85
CA SER A 15 3.53 8.34 -3.41
C SER A 15 3.66 6.91 -2.90
N ILE A 16 4.88 6.36 -2.93
CA ILE A 16 5.18 5.03 -2.41
C ILE A 16 5.96 5.19 -1.10
N VAL A 17 5.56 4.44 -0.08
CA VAL A 17 6.22 4.42 1.23
C VAL A 17 6.49 2.98 1.64
N LEU A 18 7.63 2.75 2.29
CA LEU A 18 7.95 1.46 2.89
C LEU A 18 7.27 1.32 4.25
N MET A 19 6.61 0.18 4.46
CA MET A 19 5.84 -0.09 5.67
C MET A 19 6.09 -1.55 6.10
N PRO A 20 6.66 -1.77 7.30
CA PRO A 20 6.85 -3.12 7.83
C PRO A 20 5.50 -3.83 8.05
N PRO A 21 5.35 -5.13 7.73
CA PRO A 21 4.06 -5.83 7.82
C PRO A 21 3.36 -5.78 9.18
N GLY A 22 4.13 -5.74 10.28
CA GLY A 22 3.61 -5.67 11.65
C GLY A 22 3.32 -4.25 12.16
N THR A 23 3.25 -3.24 11.28
CA THR A 23 3.02 -1.86 11.72
C THR A 23 1.63 -1.73 12.37
N PRO A 24 1.50 -1.06 13.53
CA PRO A 24 0.21 -0.83 14.16
C PRO A 24 -0.81 -0.21 13.19
N GLY A 25 -2.01 -0.77 13.16
CA GLY A 25 -3.09 -0.35 12.25
C GLY A 25 -3.22 -1.18 10.97
N VAL A 26 -2.23 -2.01 10.64
CA VAL A 26 -2.33 -2.97 9.53
C VAL A 26 -3.15 -4.17 9.97
N ARG A 27 -4.17 -4.56 9.18
CA ARG A 27 -4.99 -5.74 9.45
C ARG A 27 -5.12 -6.58 8.19
N LEU A 28 -4.78 -7.86 8.30
CA LEU A 28 -5.05 -8.87 7.27
C LEU A 28 -6.49 -9.36 7.47
N MET A 29 -7.35 -9.13 6.51
CA MET A 29 -8.79 -9.41 6.65
C MET A 29 -9.11 -10.85 6.26
N GLN A 30 -8.85 -11.22 5.01
CA GLN A 30 -9.13 -12.57 4.50
C GLN A 30 -8.23 -12.90 3.30
N PRO A 31 -7.87 -14.19 3.12
CA PRO A 31 -7.24 -14.66 1.89
C PRO A 31 -8.26 -14.67 0.74
N MET A 32 -7.82 -14.30 -0.45
CA MET A 32 -8.60 -14.39 -1.68
C MET A 32 -8.41 -15.75 -2.35
N GLN A 33 -9.47 -16.26 -2.95
CA GLN A 33 -9.45 -17.53 -3.69
C GLN A 33 -9.49 -17.31 -5.20
N PHE A 34 -8.72 -18.10 -5.94
CA PHE A 34 -8.71 -18.16 -7.40
C PHE A 34 -9.39 -19.44 -7.84
N PHE A 35 -10.60 -19.33 -8.40
CA PHE A 35 -11.39 -20.48 -8.82
C PHE A 35 -11.55 -21.56 -7.73
N GLY A 36 -11.63 -21.14 -6.46
CA GLY A 36 -11.77 -22.03 -5.30
C GLY A 36 -10.46 -22.52 -4.68
N TYR A 37 -9.29 -22.14 -5.22
CA TYR A 37 -7.98 -22.46 -4.67
C TYR A 37 -7.39 -21.26 -3.92
N ASP A 38 -6.60 -21.52 -2.88
CA ASP A 38 -6.00 -20.51 -1.99
C ASP A 38 -4.76 -19.80 -2.57
N GLY A 39 -4.32 -20.17 -3.77
CA GLY A 39 -3.18 -19.55 -4.45
C GLY A 39 -1.84 -19.88 -3.78
N ALA A 40 -1.74 -20.97 -3.02
CA ALA A 40 -0.47 -21.40 -2.43
C ALA A 40 0.62 -21.66 -3.50
N PRO A 41 1.90 -21.34 -3.22
CA PRO A 41 2.44 -20.96 -1.90
C PRO A 41 2.38 -19.45 -1.59
N GLU A 42 2.04 -18.59 -2.56
CA GLU A 42 2.16 -17.13 -2.44
C GLU A 42 0.94 -16.49 -1.77
N GLY A 43 -0.27 -16.92 -2.17
CA GLY A 43 -1.54 -16.41 -1.68
C GLY A 43 -1.80 -14.93 -2.01
N HIS A 44 -3.04 -14.49 -1.84
CA HIS A 44 -3.41 -13.08 -1.96
C HIS A 44 -4.34 -12.69 -0.82
N PHE A 45 -4.22 -11.48 -0.29
CA PHE A 45 -4.97 -11.04 0.89
C PHE A 45 -5.63 -9.69 0.70
N GLU A 46 -6.81 -9.54 1.30
CA GLU A 46 -7.37 -8.22 1.59
C GLU A 46 -6.66 -7.62 2.80
N VAL A 47 -6.10 -6.41 2.65
CA VAL A 47 -5.36 -5.71 3.71
C VAL A 47 -6.00 -4.36 3.98
N LEU A 48 -6.38 -4.13 5.24
CA LEU A 48 -6.89 -2.87 5.73
C LEU A 48 -5.79 -2.07 6.43
N TYR A 49 -5.65 -0.79 6.07
CA TYR A 49 -4.74 0.16 6.71
C TYR A 49 -5.55 1.18 7.53
N GLY A 50 -5.64 0.99 8.84
CA GLY A 50 -6.34 1.90 9.75
C GLY A 50 -5.39 2.76 10.57
N ASP A 51 -5.33 4.06 10.26
CA ASP A 51 -4.45 5.07 10.91
C ASP A 51 -2.98 4.63 11.09
N VAL A 52 -2.43 3.95 10.08
CA VAL A 52 -1.05 3.48 10.07
C VAL A 52 -0.07 4.67 9.99
N ARG A 53 0.94 4.67 10.86
CA ARG A 53 2.00 5.69 10.89
C ARG A 53 3.34 5.08 10.50
N VAL A 54 4.07 5.77 9.63
CA VAL A 54 5.44 5.42 9.22
C VAL A 54 6.33 6.66 9.23
N PRO A 55 7.65 6.52 9.48
CA PRO A 55 8.59 7.62 9.38
C PRO A 55 8.64 8.23 7.97
N VAL A 56 8.84 9.55 7.86
CA VAL A 56 8.97 10.25 6.55
C VAL A 56 10.14 9.70 5.72
N LYS A 57 11.22 9.25 6.38
CA LYS A 57 12.37 8.61 5.72
C LYS A 57 12.04 7.33 4.95
N ASN A 58 10.86 6.74 5.18
CA ASN A 58 10.40 5.56 4.45
C ASN A 58 9.77 5.93 3.08
N LEU A 59 9.65 7.21 2.76
CA LEU A 59 9.22 7.66 1.43
C LEU A 59 10.22 7.20 0.37
N VAL A 60 9.71 6.54 -0.66
CA VAL A 60 10.51 6.13 -1.81
C VAL A 60 10.57 7.28 -2.80
N TYR A 61 11.79 7.72 -3.13
CA TYR A 61 12.07 8.84 -4.01
C TYR A 61 11.50 10.17 -3.49
N ASN A 62 10.36 10.65 -4.01
CA ASN A 62 9.80 11.96 -3.69
C ASN A 62 8.26 11.93 -3.70
N TRP A 63 7.65 12.92 -3.04
CA TRP A 63 6.19 13.09 -3.02
C TRP A 63 5.63 13.27 -4.44
N GLY A 64 4.49 12.63 -4.70
CA GLY A 64 3.79 12.71 -5.98
C GLY A 64 4.50 11.99 -7.14
N ARG A 65 5.50 11.16 -6.84
CA ARG A 65 6.26 10.40 -7.84
C ARG A 65 5.96 8.91 -7.84
N GLY A 66 4.86 8.48 -7.22
CA GLY A 66 4.52 7.06 -7.09
C GLY A 66 4.43 6.33 -8.45
N PHE A 67 3.78 6.95 -9.45
CA PHE A 67 3.69 6.41 -10.81
C PHE A 67 4.99 6.45 -11.62
N LYS A 68 6.06 7.06 -11.11
CA LYS A 68 7.38 6.96 -11.77
C LYS A 68 8.18 5.75 -11.30
N ILE A 69 7.74 5.11 -10.21
CA ILE A 69 8.42 3.97 -9.58
C ILE A 69 7.79 2.65 -10.05
N VAL A 70 6.49 2.64 -10.30
CA VAL A 70 5.68 1.49 -10.74
C VAL A 70 5.43 1.54 -12.23
#